data_AF-A0A914PXD6-F1
#
_entry.id   AF-A0A914PXD6-F1
#
_cell.length_a   1.000
_cell.length_b   1.000
_cell.length_c   1.000
_cell.angle_alpha   90.00
_cell.angle_beta   90.00
_cell.angle_gamma   90.00
#
_symmetry.space_group_name_H-M   'P 1'
#
loop_
_entity.id
_entity.type
_entity.pdbx_description
1 polymer ?
#
loop_
_entity_poly.entity_id
_entity_poly.type
_entity_poly.pdbx_seq_one_letter_code
_entity_poly.pdbx_strand_id
1 'polypeptide(L)'
;MLKNNEFKRLDTAESVETTKILTPSTNKIWLDFCNLTDIDPWDSSILEYIEPGKDPMHNCVRTVFEHSKLINGQLFIYSKESSNNDEMNCRMRCLFSKGEMHLIYGSWIKVINGTRPECDIVEVECRKKSSFFGFHEEEYAFYKYLHAQIYRKRFTREPQLMSQRRIRHNIVKNSSLLH
;
A
#
# COMPACT_ATOMS: atom_id res chain seq x y z
N MET A 1 -46.58 33.21 -49.37
CA MET A 1 -47.32 32.17 -50.12
C MET A 1 -46.42 31.65 -51.24
N LEU A 2 -46.18 30.33 -51.27
CA LEU A 2 -45.72 29.50 -52.40
C LEU A 2 -44.27 29.74 -52.90
N LYS A 3 -43.39 28.77 -53.14
CA LYS A 3 -43.42 27.29 -53.18
C LYS A 3 -41.96 26.75 -53.16
N ASN A 4 -41.82 25.52 -52.70
CA ASN A 4 -40.65 24.63 -52.71
C ASN A 4 -40.04 24.40 -54.11
N ASN A 5 -38.76 24.02 -54.19
CA ASN A 5 -38.34 22.66 -54.58
C ASN A 5 -36.81 22.45 -54.58
N GLU A 6 -36.42 21.28 -54.10
CA GLU A 6 -35.08 20.69 -54.06
C GLU A 6 -34.50 20.41 -55.45
N PHE A 7 -33.16 20.27 -55.57
CA PHE A 7 -32.44 19.01 -55.86
C PHE A 7 -31.01 19.30 -56.39
N LYS A 8 -29.97 18.79 -55.69
CA LYS A 8 -28.93 17.88 -56.20
C LYS A 8 -27.68 17.88 -55.31
N ARG A 9 -27.26 16.65 -54.97
CA ARG A 9 -26.02 16.27 -54.29
C ARG A 9 -25.06 15.69 -55.34
N LEU A 10 -23.77 15.83 -55.09
CA LEU A 10 -22.55 15.14 -55.61
C LEU A 10 -21.48 16.21 -55.87
N ASP A 11 -20.21 16.08 -55.56
CA ASP A 11 -19.39 15.26 -54.68
C ASP A 11 -17.98 15.84 -54.82
N THR A 12 -17.09 15.59 -53.84
CA THR A 12 -15.61 15.71 -53.90
C THR A 12 -14.98 17.09 -54.16
N ALA A 13 -13.78 17.42 -53.70
CA ALA A 13 -12.92 17.02 -52.60
C ALA A 13 -11.71 17.95 -52.76
N GLU A 14 -11.41 18.85 -51.81
CA GLU A 14 -10.04 19.30 -51.63
C GLU A 14 -9.81 19.93 -50.26
N SER A 15 -8.88 19.32 -49.54
CA SER A 15 -8.40 19.65 -48.21
C SER A 15 -7.53 20.91 -48.22
N VAL A 16 -7.83 21.89 -47.37
CA VAL A 16 -6.82 22.84 -46.90
C VAL A 16 -6.89 22.91 -45.38
N GLU A 17 -5.89 22.29 -44.77
CA GLU A 17 -5.54 22.32 -43.35
C GLU A 17 -5.43 23.76 -42.84
N THR A 18 -6.18 24.08 -41.77
CA THR A 18 -5.87 25.22 -40.91
C THR A 18 -5.56 24.68 -39.53
N THR A 19 -4.28 24.69 -39.19
CA THR A 19 -3.70 24.29 -37.91
C THR A 19 -4.29 25.11 -36.77
N LYS A 20 -5.17 24.49 -35.98
CA LYS A 20 -5.59 25.03 -34.67
C LYS A 20 -4.56 24.62 -33.63
N ILE A 21 -3.88 25.61 -33.08
CA ILE A 21 -2.96 25.48 -31.95
C ILE A 21 -3.75 24.96 -30.75
N LEU A 22 -3.50 23.71 -30.35
CA LEU A 22 -4.04 23.13 -29.12
C LEU A 22 -3.17 23.57 -27.95
N THR A 23 -3.74 24.41 -27.09
CA THR A 23 -3.21 24.71 -25.75
C THR A 23 -3.13 23.44 -24.91
N PRO A 24 -2.14 23.28 -24.01
CA PRO A 24 -2.00 22.08 -23.20
C PRO A 24 -3.18 21.97 -22.22
N SER A 25 -4.09 21.04 -22.48
CA SER A 25 -5.13 20.69 -21.52
C SER A 25 -4.47 19.99 -20.34
N THR A 26 -4.65 20.55 -19.15
CA THR A 26 -4.35 19.94 -17.85
C THR A 26 -5.19 18.67 -17.67
N ASN A 27 -4.75 17.57 -18.28
CA ASN A 27 -5.34 16.26 -18.05
C ASN A 27 -4.92 15.78 -16.66
N LYS A 28 -5.71 16.19 -15.68
CA LYS A 28 -5.79 15.59 -14.36
C LYS A 28 -6.13 14.11 -14.56
N ILE A 29 -5.15 13.22 -14.39
CA ILE A 29 -5.35 11.77 -14.51
C ILE A 29 -6.22 11.34 -13.33
N TRP A 30 -7.46 10.96 -13.60
CA TRP A 30 -8.37 10.38 -12.62
C TRP A 30 -8.01 8.91 -12.43
N LEU A 31 -7.19 8.61 -11.41
CA LEU A 31 -6.91 7.24 -10.96
C LEU A 31 -7.87 6.81 -9.84
N ASP A 32 -9.15 7.19 -9.94
CA ASP A 32 -10.09 7.04 -8.82
C ASP A 32 -10.85 5.70 -8.83
N PHE A 33 -10.67 4.84 -9.85
CA PHE A 33 -11.43 3.59 -9.96
C PHE A 33 -10.56 2.43 -10.46
N CYS A 34 -10.26 1.48 -9.58
CA CYS A 34 -9.88 0.13 -9.99
C CYS A 34 -11.17 -0.63 -10.29
N ASN A 35 -11.58 -0.71 -11.56
CA ASN A 35 -12.65 -1.63 -11.94
C ASN A 35 -12.13 -3.04 -11.78
N LEU A 36 -12.69 -3.77 -10.81
CA LEU A 36 -12.50 -5.21 -10.76
C LEU A 36 -13.10 -5.77 -12.05
N THR A 37 -12.31 -6.50 -12.82
CA THR A 37 -12.82 -7.23 -13.99
C THR A 37 -13.95 -8.13 -13.54
N ASP A 38 -15.01 -8.21 -14.33
CA ASP A 38 -16.09 -9.18 -14.09
C ASP A 38 -15.52 -10.58 -14.34
N ILE A 39 -15.10 -11.24 -13.26
CA ILE A 39 -14.53 -12.58 -13.28
C ILE A 39 -15.69 -13.55 -13.08
N ASP A 40 -15.96 -14.37 -14.10
CA ASP A 40 -16.92 -15.47 -13.96
C ASP A 40 -16.33 -16.52 -13.00
N PRO A 41 -16.94 -16.74 -11.81
CA PRO A 41 -16.44 -17.73 -10.86
C PRO A 41 -16.55 -19.16 -11.39
N TRP A 42 -17.29 -19.38 -12.49
CA TRP A 42 -17.45 -20.65 -13.16
C TRP A 42 -16.63 -20.77 -14.45
N ASP A 43 -15.74 -19.81 -14.73
CA ASP A 43 -14.83 -19.93 -15.88
C ASP A 43 -13.94 -21.16 -15.71
N SER A 44 -14.02 -22.09 -16.67
CA SER A 44 -13.18 -23.27 -16.72
C SER A 44 -11.66 -22.98 -16.68
N SER A 45 -11.22 -21.78 -17.05
CA SER A 45 -9.83 -21.33 -16.92
C SER A 45 -9.34 -21.32 -15.47
N ILE A 46 -10.25 -21.17 -14.48
CA ILE A 46 -9.89 -21.22 -13.05
C ILE A 46 -9.52 -22.63 -12.59
N LEU A 47 -9.91 -23.68 -13.32
CA LEU A 47 -9.65 -25.08 -12.95
C LEU A 47 -8.16 -25.34 -12.76
N GLU A 48 -7.30 -24.66 -13.52
CA GLU A 48 -5.84 -24.78 -13.37
C GLU A 48 -5.31 -24.29 -12.02
N TYR A 49 -6.05 -23.40 -11.35
CA TYR A 49 -5.69 -22.84 -10.04
C TYR A 49 -6.30 -23.60 -8.86
N ILE A 50 -7.34 -24.41 -9.08
CA ILE A 50 -8.07 -25.10 -8.00
C ILE A 50 -7.94 -26.63 -8.04
N GLU A 51 -7.63 -27.23 -9.20
CA GLU A 51 -7.48 -28.68 -9.30
C GLU A 51 -6.18 -29.17 -8.63
N PRO A 52 -6.29 -30.12 -7.68
CA PRO A 52 -5.12 -30.71 -7.05
C PRO A 52 -4.18 -31.35 -8.09
N GLY A 53 -2.91 -30.99 -8.05
CA GLY A 53 -1.87 -31.54 -8.94
C GLY A 53 -1.61 -30.73 -10.21
N LYS A 54 -2.41 -29.70 -10.50
CA LYS A 54 -2.04 -28.67 -11.47
C LYS A 54 -1.20 -27.60 -10.79
N ASP A 55 -0.10 -27.22 -11.43
CA ASP A 55 0.73 -26.08 -11.02
C ASP A 55 0.48 -24.94 -12.02
N PRO A 56 -0.40 -23.96 -11.71
CA PRO A 56 -0.66 -22.84 -12.61
C PRO A 56 0.58 -21.93 -12.76
N MET A 57 1.62 -22.12 -11.94
CA MET A 57 2.90 -21.44 -12.08
C MET A 57 3.90 -22.24 -12.93
N HIS A 58 3.52 -23.40 -13.46
CA HIS A 58 4.36 -24.19 -14.35
C HIS A 58 4.71 -23.36 -15.61
N ASN A 59 6.00 -23.18 -15.87
CA ASN A 59 6.55 -22.29 -16.91
C ASN A 59 6.33 -20.77 -16.70
N CYS A 60 5.87 -20.34 -15.52
CA CYS A 60 5.80 -18.91 -15.19
C CYS A 60 7.21 -18.35 -14.92
N VAL A 61 7.73 -17.55 -15.86
CA VAL A 61 8.99 -16.83 -15.67
C VAL A 61 8.72 -15.60 -14.80
N ARG A 62 9.18 -15.63 -13.55
CA ARG A 62 9.07 -14.48 -12.64
C ARG A 62 9.94 -13.33 -13.13
N THR A 63 9.32 -12.24 -13.54
CA THR A 63 10.00 -11.00 -13.97
C THR A 63 10.27 -10.04 -12.82
N VAL A 64 9.51 -10.14 -11.73
CA VAL A 64 9.65 -9.30 -10.53
C VAL A 64 10.35 -10.08 -9.44
N PHE A 65 11.45 -9.52 -8.92
CA PHE A 65 12.18 -10.11 -7.80
C PHE A 65 11.78 -9.43 -6.49
N GLU A 66 11.57 -10.24 -5.44
CA GLU A 66 11.36 -9.71 -4.11
C GLU A 66 12.65 -9.07 -3.58
N HIS A 67 12.63 -7.76 -3.37
CA HIS A 67 13.76 -7.01 -2.84
C HIS A 67 13.79 -6.95 -1.31
N SER A 68 12.77 -7.49 -0.63
CA SER A 68 12.75 -7.54 0.82
C SER A 68 12.05 -8.80 1.33
N LYS A 69 12.46 -9.30 2.50
CA LYS A 69 11.76 -10.38 3.21
C LYS A 69 11.69 -10.11 4.69
N LEU A 70 10.62 -10.59 5.30
CA LEU A 70 10.45 -10.64 6.74
C LEU A 70 10.76 -12.06 7.22
N ILE A 71 11.86 -12.24 7.95
CA ILE A 71 12.33 -13.54 8.46
C ILE A 71 12.43 -13.45 9.97
N ASN A 72 11.64 -14.25 10.69
CA ASN A 72 11.64 -14.30 12.15
C ASN A 72 11.46 -12.90 12.79
N GLY A 73 10.53 -12.09 12.26
CA GLY A 73 10.26 -10.72 12.72
C GLY A 73 11.33 -9.69 12.36
N GLN A 74 12.32 -10.05 11.55
CA GLN A 74 13.37 -9.15 11.08
C GLN A 74 13.21 -8.89 9.59
N LEU A 75 13.26 -7.63 9.22
CA LEU A 75 13.21 -7.19 7.83
C LEU A 75 14.62 -7.18 7.24
N PHE A 76 14.75 -7.82 6.09
CA PHE A 76 15.98 -7.87 5.30
C PHE A 76 15.69 -7.35 3.90
N ILE A 77 16.59 -6.50 3.39
CA ILE A 77 16.59 -6.02 2.02
C ILE A 77 17.64 -6.83 1.25
N TYR A 78 17.21 -7.45 0.16
CA TYR A 78 18.03 -8.20 -0.77
C TYR A 78 18.03 -7.45 -2.10
N SER A 79 19.12 -6.76 -2.40
CA SER A 79 19.28 -6.19 -3.74
C SER A 79 20.48 -6.82 -4.41
N LYS A 80 20.23 -7.50 -5.53
CA LYS A 80 21.29 -7.87 -6.47
C LYS A 80 21.94 -6.63 -7.10
N GLU A 81 21.25 -5.49 -7.10
CA GLU A 81 21.78 -4.21 -7.62
C GLU A 81 22.67 -3.46 -6.62
N SER A 82 22.69 -3.87 -5.35
CA SER A 82 23.57 -3.26 -4.34
C SER A 82 25.07 -3.47 -4.62
N SER A 83 25.43 -4.33 -5.58
CA SER A 83 26.83 -4.51 -6.00
C SER A 83 27.32 -3.42 -6.95
N ASN A 84 26.42 -2.62 -7.54
CA ASN A 84 26.76 -1.61 -8.53
C ASN A 84 26.38 -0.22 -8.00
N ASN A 85 27.04 0.27 -6.95
CA ASN A 85 27.19 1.68 -6.54
C ASN A 85 25.98 2.65 -6.59
N ASP A 86 24.76 2.17 -6.81
CA ASP A 86 23.57 2.99 -6.80
C ASP A 86 23.03 3.01 -5.37
N GLU A 87 22.96 4.21 -4.77
CA GLU A 87 22.37 4.46 -3.45
C GLU A 87 20.89 4.06 -3.42
N MET A 88 20.62 2.78 -3.25
CA MET A 88 19.28 2.27 -3.03
C MET A 88 18.84 2.65 -1.61
N ASN A 89 17.85 3.54 -1.53
CA ASN A 89 17.30 4.02 -0.27
C ASN A 89 15.97 3.30 0.03
N CYS A 90 16.01 2.33 0.94
CA CYS A 90 14.82 1.63 1.40
C CYS A 90 14.32 2.18 2.75
N ARG A 91 13.01 2.34 2.84
CA ARG A 91 12.28 2.76 4.03
C ARG A 91 11.09 1.85 4.28
N MET A 92 10.67 1.75 5.53
CA MET A 92 9.48 1.00 5.92
C MET A 92 8.58 1.82 6.85
N ARG A 93 7.31 1.47 6.90
CA ARG A 93 6.35 1.99 7.87
C ARG A 93 5.37 0.92 8.27
N CYS A 94 4.84 1.03 9.48
CA CYS A 94 3.75 0.18 9.94
C CYS A 94 2.41 0.66 9.40
N LEU A 95 1.54 -0.30 9.08
CA LEU A 95 0.14 -0.05 8.77
C LEU A 95 -0.73 -0.64 9.88
N PHE A 96 -1.66 0.16 10.39
CA PHE A 96 -2.59 -0.26 11.43
C PHE A 96 -4.02 -0.12 10.92
N SER A 97 -4.88 -1.09 11.21
CA SER A 97 -6.32 -0.95 10.91
C SER A 97 -6.95 0.09 11.83
N LYS A 98 -7.81 0.94 11.24
CA LYS A 98 -8.73 1.83 11.94
C LYS A 98 -10.15 1.50 11.50
N GLY A 99 -10.64 0.37 11.98
CA GLY A 99 -11.90 -0.21 11.49
C GLY A 99 -11.74 -0.85 10.13
N GLU A 100 -12.86 -1.12 9.47
CA GLU A 100 -12.88 -1.96 8.26
C GLU A 100 -12.37 -1.25 7.02
N MET A 101 -12.67 0.04 6.86
CA MET A 101 -12.39 0.79 5.62
C MET A 101 -11.20 1.75 5.71
N HIS A 102 -10.53 1.85 6.85
CA HIS A 102 -9.47 2.84 7.03
C HIS A 102 -8.19 2.24 7.60
N LEU A 103 -7.06 2.78 7.14
CA LEU A 103 -5.72 2.46 7.61
C LEU A 103 -5.09 3.69 8.25
N ILE A 104 -4.37 3.48 9.35
CA ILE A 104 -3.45 4.44 9.93
C ILE A 104 -2.05 4.10 9.44
N TYR A 105 -1.42 5.07 8.80
CA TYR A 105 -0.05 4.96 8.31
C TYR A 105 0.92 5.47 9.38
N GLY A 106 1.87 4.63 9.77
CA GLY A 106 3.00 5.04 10.58
C GLY A 106 3.98 5.92 9.81
N SER A 107 4.94 6.49 10.54
CA SER A 107 6.04 7.25 9.95
C SER A 107 6.99 6.33 9.17
N TRP A 108 7.53 6.84 8.07
CA TRP A 108 8.60 6.17 7.35
C TRP A 108 9.89 6.17 8.17
N ILE A 109 10.52 5.01 8.28
CA ILE A 109 11.82 4.81 8.91
C ILE A 109 12.77 4.10 7.96
N LYS A 110 14.05 4.47 7.98
CA LYS A 110 15.08 3.84 7.15
C LYS A 110 15.22 2.37 7.55
N VAL A 111 15.28 1.48 6.56
CA VAL A 111 15.50 0.05 6.83
C VAL A 111 16.99 -0.23 6.94
N ILE A 112 17.38 -0.85 8.05
CA ILE A 112 18.68 -1.49 8.22
C ILE A 112 18.42 -3.00 8.27
N ASN A 113 19.26 -3.82 7.61
CA ASN A 113 19.07 -5.27 7.65
C ASN A 113 19.03 -5.79 9.09
N GLY A 114 18.00 -6.56 9.42
CA GLY A 114 17.75 -7.02 10.80
C GLY A 114 16.83 -6.10 11.62
N THR A 115 16.32 -5.00 11.04
CA THR A 115 15.32 -4.13 11.68
C THR A 115 14.09 -4.97 12.06
N ARG A 116 13.57 -4.78 13.28
CA ARG A 116 12.37 -5.50 13.76
C ARG A 116 11.17 -4.56 13.78
N PRO A 117 10.24 -4.65 12.81
CA PRO A 117 9.00 -3.90 12.86
C PRO A 117 8.14 -4.33 14.05
N GLU A 118 7.53 -3.37 14.75
CA GLU A 118 6.67 -3.60 15.91
C GLU A 118 5.18 -3.54 15.55
N CYS A 119 4.80 -4.21 14.47
CA CYS A 119 3.45 -4.19 13.92
C CYS A 119 3.20 -5.42 13.04
N ASP A 120 1.92 -5.68 12.75
CA ASP A 120 1.53 -6.86 11.99
C ASP A 120 1.72 -6.70 10.49
N ILE A 121 1.52 -5.48 9.97
CA ILE A 121 1.60 -5.16 8.56
C ILE A 121 2.66 -4.09 8.36
N VAL A 122 3.63 -4.37 7.50
CA VAL A 122 4.78 -3.51 7.22
C VAL A 122 4.82 -3.21 5.74
N GLU A 123 4.77 -1.93 5.40
CA GLU A 123 5.00 -1.45 4.05
C GLU A 123 6.46 -1.12 3.87
N VAL A 124 7.08 -1.64 2.81
CA VAL A 124 8.45 -1.36 2.41
C VAL A 124 8.43 -0.65 1.08
N GLU A 125 9.19 0.43 0.97
CA GLU A 125 9.40 1.18 -0.26
C GLU A 125 10.89 1.39 -0.48
N CYS A 126 11.40 0.99 -1.64
CA CYS A 126 12.77 1.28 -2.05
C CYS A 126 12.77 2.25 -3.22
N ARG A 127 13.62 3.26 -3.09
CA ARG A 127 13.85 4.31 -4.08
C ARG A 127 15.25 4.20 -4.64
N LYS A 128 15.37 4.55 -5.91
CA LYS A 128 16.64 4.64 -6.61
C LYS A 128 16.74 6.03 -7.22
N LYS A 129 17.93 6.60 -7.14
CA LYS A 129 18.27 7.83 -7.85
C LYS A 129 18.45 7.49 -9.33
N SER A 130 17.74 8.19 -10.20
CA SER A 130 18.04 8.18 -11.62
C SER A 130 18.77 9.47 -11.97
N SER A 131 19.96 9.33 -12.53
CA SER A 131 20.64 10.43 -13.22
C SER A 131 20.36 10.29 -14.72
N PHE A 132 19.17 10.72 -15.15
CA PHE A 132 18.88 10.79 -16.57
C PHE A 132 19.58 12.03 -17.14
N PHE A 133 20.63 11.80 -17.95
CA PHE A 133 21.44 12.84 -18.61
C PHE A 133 22.18 13.84 -17.70
N GLY A 134 22.43 13.54 -16.43
CA GLY A 134 23.31 14.37 -15.58
C GLY A 134 22.78 15.77 -15.22
N PHE A 135 21.52 16.09 -15.54
CA PHE A 135 20.92 17.41 -15.29
C PHE A 135 19.87 17.44 -14.18
N HIS A 136 19.37 16.29 -13.70
CA HIS A 136 18.45 16.22 -12.56
C HIS A 136 18.60 14.88 -11.81
N GLU A 137 18.78 14.93 -10.49
CA GLU A 137 18.79 13.76 -9.61
C GLU A 137 17.35 13.55 -9.10
N GLU A 138 16.60 12.67 -9.75
CA GLU A 138 15.23 12.34 -9.34
C GLU A 138 15.19 10.95 -8.71
N GLU A 139 14.63 10.87 -7.51
CA GLU A 139 14.37 9.60 -6.84
C GLU A 139 13.00 9.05 -7.26
N TYR A 140 12.99 7.84 -7.81
CA TYR A 140 11.76 7.11 -8.12
C TYR A 140 11.64 5.85 -7.27
N ALA A 141 10.41 5.52 -6.86
CA ALA A 141 10.12 4.28 -6.15
C ALA A 141 10.01 3.13 -7.17
N PHE A 142 10.95 2.19 -7.11
CA PHE A 142 10.98 1.04 -8.03
C PHE A 142 10.47 -0.24 -7.39
N TYR A 143 10.40 -0.29 -6.05
CA TYR A 143 9.91 -1.43 -5.31
C TYR A 143 9.02 -0.98 -4.16
N LYS A 144 7.85 -1.61 -4.06
CA LYS A 144 6.88 -1.38 -3.01
C LYS A 144 6.20 -2.70 -2.64
N TYR A 145 6.20 -3.05 -1.36
CA TYR A 145 5.71 -4.37 -0.94
C TYR A 145 5.14 -4.33 0.48
N LEU A 146 4.11 -5.16 0.73
CA LEU A 146 3.51 -5.34 2.04
C LEU A 146 3.93 -6.70 2.61
N HIS A 147 4.55 -6.68 3.79
CA HIS A 147 4.80 -7.88 4.57
C HIS A 147 3.76 -7.99 5.67
N ALA A 148 3.33 -9.21 5.95
CA ALA A 148 2.45 -9.52 7.07
C ALA A 148 3.08 -10.58 7.98
N GLN A 149 3.08 -10.34 9.28
CA GLN A 149 3.47 -11.30 10.31
C GLN A 149 2.78 -10.94 11.61
N ILE A 150 2.34 -11.93 12.40
CA ILE A 150 1.78 -11.66 13.73
C ILE A 150 2.90 -11.18 14.68
N TYR A 151 2.82 -9.92 15.10
CA TYR A 151 3.67 -9.32 16.11
C TYR A 151 3.01 -9.42 17.49
N ARG A 152 3.56 -10.28 18.35
CA ARG A 152 3.09 -10.39 19.75
C ARG A 152 3.83 -9.41 20.64
N LYS A 153 3.15 -8.35 21.09
CA LYS A 153 3.64 -7.52 22.19
C LYS A 153 3.80 -8.39 23.43
N ARG A 154 5.03 -8.48 23.95
CA ARG A 154 5.26 -9.07 25.28
C ARG A 154 4.73 -8.08 26.29
N PHE A 155 3.66 -8.43 27.00
CA PHE A 155 3.25 -7.68 28.18
C PHE A 155 4.29 -7.91 29.27
N THR A 156 5.27 -7.01 29.40
CA THR A 156 5.96 -6.84 30.68
C THR A 156 4.91 -6.32 31.66
N ARG A 157 4.51 -7.18 32.62
CA ARG A 157 3.76 -6.72 33.79
C ARG A 157 4.67 -5.74 34.52
N GLU A 158 4.47 -4.45 34.29
CA GLU A 158 4.96 -3.45 35.21
C GLU A 158 4.36 -3.80 36.58
N PRO A 159 5.17 -4.03 37.63
CA PRO A 159 4.61 -4.24 38.95
C PRO A 159 3.89 -2.96 39.32
N GLN A 160 2.56 -2.98 39.25
CA GLN A 160 1.72 -1.92 39.79
C GLN A 160 2.12 -1.79 41.27
N LEU A 161 2.86 -0.74 41.59
CA LEU A 161 3.00 -0.26 42.95
C LEU A 161 1.60 0.19 43.36
N MET A 162 0.78 -0.76 43.80
CA MET A 162 -0.51 -0.55 44.41
C MET A 162 -0.27 0.33 45.63
N SER A 163 -0.36 1.65 45.45
CA SER A 163 -0.57 2.60 46.52
C SER A 163 -1.90 2.24 47.18
N GLN A 164 -1.84 1.37 48.19
CA GLN A 164 -2.98 1.03 49.03
C GLN A 164 -3.38 2.29 49.81
N ARG A 165 -4.27 3.10 49.23
CA ARG A 165 -5.12 4.00 50.01
C ARG A 165 -6.08 3.12 50.82
N ARG A 166 -5.65 2.74 52.04
CA ARG A 166 -6.57 2.24 53.07
C ARG A 166 -7.59 3.33 53.37
N ILE A 167 -8.80 3.17 52.85
CA ILE A 167 -9.97 3.85 53.38
C ILE A 167 -10.24 3.21 54.75
N ARG A 168 -9.86 3.91 55.83
CA ARG A 168 -10.28 3.55 57.19
C ARG A 168 -11.76 3.90 57.33
N HIS A 169 -12.63 2.90 57.34
CA HIS A 169 -13.97 3.06 57.88
C HIS A 169 -13.87 3.13 59.41
N ASN A 170 -14.04 4.33 59.97
CA ASN A 170 -14.26 4.51 61.40
C ASN A 170 -15.70 4.07 61.71
N ILE A 171 -15.84 2.91 62.37
CA ILE A 171 -17.08 2.57 63.07
C ILE A 171 -17.01 3.28 64.42
N VAL A 172 -17.76 4.37 64.53
CA VAL A 172 -18.08 5.01 65.80
C VAL A 172 -19.02 4.06 66.56
N LYS A 173 -18.49 3.35 67.57
CA LYS A 173 -19.34 2.74 68.60
C LYS A 173 -19.57 3.79 69.68
N ASN A 174 -20.72 4.44 69.61
CA ASN A 174 -21.30 5.18 70.72
C ASN A 174 -22.62 4.50 71.07
N SER A 175 -22.69 3.88 72.23
CA SER A 175 -23.93 3.47 72.89
C SER A 175 -23.63 3.33 74.37
N SER A 176 -23.78 4.45 75.05
CA SER A 176 -23.87 4.59 76.49
C SER A 176 -25.15 3.91 77.02
N LEU A 177 -25.05 3.47 78.28
CA LEU A 177 -26.04 3.59 79.37
C LEU A 177 -27.09 2.49 79.63
N LEU A 178 -27.16 2.18 80.95
CA LEU A 178 -28.22 1.53 81.76
C LEU A 178 -28.15 -0.01 81.76
N HIS A 179 -27.97 -0.72 82.89
CA HIS A 179 -28.40 -0.51 84.27
C HIS A 179 -27.45 -1.21 85.27
#